data_AF-A0A1A8D0L7-F1
#
_entry.id   AF-A0A1A8D0L7-F1
#
_cell.length_a   1.000
_cell.length_b   1.000
_cell.length_c   1.000
_cell.angle_alpha   90.00
_cell.angle_beta   90.00
_cell.angle_gamma   90.00
#
_symmetry.space_group_name_H-M   'P 1'
#
loop_
_entity.id
_entity.type
_entity.pdbx_description
1 polymer ?
#
loop_
_entity_poly.entity_id
_entity_poly.type
_entity_poly.pdbx_seq_one_letter_code
_entity_poly.pdbx_strand_id
1 'polypeptide(L)'
;MAKRYIDQKFVLQLLELFDSEDPREREYLKTILHRVYGKLLGLRAYIRKQINNIFLRFIYETEHFNGVAELLEILGSIINGFALPLKAEHKQFLVRVLIPLHTAKSLSIFHAQLAYCVV
;
A
#
# COMPACT_ATOMS: atom_id res chain seq x y z
N MET A 1 -8.05 24.50 -3.62
CA MET A 1 -6.90 25.08 -2.88
C MET A 1 -6.03 24.02 -2.18
N ALA A 2 -6.57 23.01 -1.49
CA ALA A 2 -5.76 21.96 -0.80
C ALA A 2 -4.78 21.15 -1.71
N LYS A 3 -5.11 20.96 -2.98
CA LYS A 3 -4.27 20.25 -3.97
C LYS A 3 -2.90 20.89 -4.22
N ARG A 4 -2.68 22.15 -3.81
CA ARG A 4 -1.39 22.85 -3.91
C ARG A 4 -0.41 22.47 -2.78
N TYR A 5 -0.91 21.94 -1.68
CA TYR A 5 -0.11 21.59 -0.49
C TYR A 5 0.02 20.08 -0.29
N ILE A 6 -0.95 19.30 -0.79
CA ILE A 6 -0.88 17.84 -0.81
C ILE A 6 -0.26 17.43 -2.14
N ASP A 7 1.07 17.35 -2.15
CA ASP A 7 1.89 16.99 -3.30
C ASP A 7 2.52 15.59 -3.14
N GLN A 8 3.38 15.20 -4.09
CA GLN A 8 4.08 13.92 -4.03
C GLN A 8 5.00 13.81 -2.81
N LYS A 9 5.61 14.93 -2.40
CA LYS A 9 6.50 14.98 -1.24
C LYS A 9 5.72 14.71 0.05
N PHE A 10 4.55 15.31 0.21
CA PHE A 10 3.66 15.05 1.34
C PHE A 10 3.29 13.55 1.41
N VAL A 11 2.93 12.94 0.29
CA VAL A 11 2.59 11.51 0.24
C VAL A 11 3.77 10.64 0.63
N LEU A 12 4.98 10.98 0.17
CA LEU A 12 6.20 10.22 0.52
C LEU A 12 6.44 10.26 2.03
N GLN A 13 6.43 11.45 2.62
CA GLN A 13 6.61 11.62 4.07
C GLN A 13 5.50 10.92 4.87
N LEU A 14 4.26 10.95 4.39
CA LEU A 14 3.15 10.23 5.02
C LEU A 14 3.37 8.71 5.01
N LEU A 15 3.90 8.16 3.90
CA LEU A 15 4.18 6.74 3.76
C LEU A 15 5.34 6.27 4.65
N GLU A 16 6.34 7.13 4.88
CA GLU A 16 7.45 6.82 5.80
C GLU A 16 6.97 6.62 7.25
N LEU A 17 5.91 7.32 7.66
CA LEU A 17 5.33 7.18 9.01
C LEU A 17 4.65 5.83 9.26
N PHE A 18 4.35 5.04 8.22
CA PHE A 18 3.75 3.71 8.39
C PHE A 18 4.69 2.71 9.08
N ASP A 19 5.98 3.02 9.19
CA ASP A 19 6.93 2.21 9.94
C ASP A 19 6.88 2.44 11.46
N SER A 20 5.96 3.28 11.94
CA SER A 20 5.72 3.49 13.38
C SER A 20 5.42 2.16 14.10
N GLU A 21 6.00 1.97 15.28
CA GLU A 21 5.73 0.82 16.14
C GLU A 21 4.32 0.88 16.77
N ASP A 22 3.74 2.08 16.90
CA ASP A 22 2.43 2.26 17.51
C ASP A 22 1.29 1.90 16.53
N PRO A 23 0.52 0.82 16.79
CA PRO A 23 -0.57 0.41 15.92
C PRO A 23 -1.66 1.47 15.78
N ARG A 24 -1.83 2.36 16.78
CA ARG A 24 -2.83 3.43 16.73
C ARG A 24 -2.47 4.46 15.68
N GLU A 25 -1.19 4.82 15.60
CA GLU A 25 -0.70 5.73 14.57
C GLU A 25 -0.90 5.14 13.17
N ARG A 26 -0.52 3.86 13.00
CA ARG A 26 -0.73 3.17 11.71
C ARG A 26 -2.19 3.10 11.29
N GLU A 27 -3.12 2.89 12.23
CA GLU A 27 -4.56 2.89 11.95
C GLU A 27 -5.08 4.27 11.48
N TYR A 28 -4.59 5.35 12.10
CA TYR A 28 -4.89 6.71 11.63
C TYR A 28 -4.28 6.99 10.27
N LEU A 29 -3.01 6.64 10.07
CA LEU A 29 -2.31 6.79 8.80
C LEU A 29 -3.04 6.02 7.68
N LYS A 30 -3.51 4.81 7.96
CA LYS A 30 -4.31 4.00 7.05
C LYS A 30 -5.54 4.75 6.56
N THR A 31 -6.31 5.27 7.52
CA THR A 31 -7.54 6.03 7.24
C THR A 31 -7.26 7.30 6.45
N ILE A 32 -6.20 8.04 6.80
CA ILE A 32 -5.79 9.26 6.11
C ILE A 32 -5.37 8.95 4.67
N LEU A 33 -4.48 7.97 4.47
CA LEU A 33 -3.98 7.59 3.15
C LEU A 33 -5.12 7.09 2.25
N HIS A 34 -6.04 6.29 2.77
CA HIS A 34 -7.21 5.84 2.02
C HIS A 34 -8.09 7.02 1.56
N ARG A 35 -8.35 8.00 2.43
CA ARG A 35 -9.11 9.22 2.07
C ARG A 35 -8.37 10.07 1.04
N VAL A 36 -7.05 10.21 1.16
CA VAL A 36 -6.20 10.92 0.20
C VAL A 36 -6.28 10.25 -1.16
N TYR A 37 -6.15 8.92 -1.22
CA TYR A 37 -6.27 8.14 -2.46
C TYR A 37 -7.67 8.29 -3.10
N GLY A 38 -8.73 8.26 -2.29
CA GLY A 38 -10.11 8.44 -2.72
C GLY A 38 -10.35 9.82 -3.35
N LYS A 39 -9.94 10.89 -2.67
CA LYS A 39 -10.21 12.28 -3.08
C LYS A 39 -9.27 12.82 -4.15
N LEU A 40 -7.98 12.42 -4.16
CA LEU A 40 -6.96 13.01 -5.04
C LEU A 40 -6.56 12.06 -6.17
N LEU A 41 -7.36 12.06 -7.25
CA LEU A 41 -7.15 11.20 -8.43
C LEU A 41 -5.74 11.32 -9.04
N GLY A 42 -5.16 12.53 -9.03
CA GLY A 42 -3.83 12.79 -9.61
C GLY A 42 -2.67 12.15 -8.84
N LEU A 43 -2.85 11.78 -7.58
CA LEU A 43 -1.82 11.14 -6.76
C LEU A 43 -1.94 9.62 -6.73
N ARG A 44 -3.02 9.03 -7.24
CA ARG A 44 -3.26 7.58 -7.19
C ARG A 44 -2.13 6.76 -7.81
N ALA A 45 -1.66 7.17 -8.99
CA ALA A 45 -0.55 6.49 -9.65
C ALA A 45 0.74 6.56 -8.82
N TYR A 46 1.00 7.71 -8.20
CA TYR A 46 2.17 7.92 -7.35
C TYR A 46 2.09 7.08 -6.06
N ILE A 47 0.94 7.08 -5.37
CA ILE A 47 0.72 6.27 -4.16
C ILE A 47 0.93 4.78 -4.46
N ARG A 48 0.31 4.25 -5.52
CA ARG A 48 0.51 2.84 -5.92
C ARG A 48 1.97 2.52 -6.20
N LYS A 49 2.69 3.43 -6.88
CA LYS A 49 4.12 3.26 -7.16
C LYS A 49 4.95 3.25 -5.89
N GLN A 50 4.70 4.14 -4.94
CA GLN A 50 5.46 4.19 -3.69
C GLN A 50 5.18 2.99 -2.78
N ILE A 51 3.92 2.56 -2.66
CA ILE A 51 3.58 1.33 -1.92
C ILE A 51 4.28 0.12 -2.55
N ASN A 52 4.31 0.04 -3.88
CA ASN A 52 5.04 -1.02 -4.59
C ASN A 52 6.54 -0.99 -4.27
N ASN A 53 7.17 0.19 -4.28
CA ASN A 53 8.57 0.32 -3.89
C ASN A 53 8.82 -0.13 -2.44
N ILE A 54 7.94 0.20 -1.50
CA ILE A 54 8.03 -0.23 -0.09
C ILE A 54 7.97 -1.75 0.00
N PHE A 55 7.02 -2.39 -0.70
CA PHE A 55 6.91 -3.84 -0.68
C PHE A 55 8.09 -4.54 -1.36
N LEU A 56 8.60 -4.01 -2.47
CA LEU A 56 9.80 -4.56 -3.10
C LEU A 56 11.00 -4.46 -2.16
N ARG A 57 11.19 -3.33 -1.50
CA ARG A 57 12.25 -3.15 -0.50
C ARG A 57 12.08 -4.09 0.69
N PHE A 58 10.86 -4.28 1.16
CA PHE A 58 10.54 -5.22 2.23
C PHE A 58 10.87 -6.66 1.83
N ILE A 59 10.46 -7.10 0.63
CA ILE A 59 10.67 -8.48 0.15
C ILE A 59 12.16 -8.78 -0.12
N TYR A 60 12.89 -7.83 -0.73
CA TYR A 60 14.23 -8.10 -1.27
C TYR A 60 15.39 -7.51 -0.47
N GLU A 61 15.17 -6.53 0.41
CA GLU A 61 16.25 -5.84 1.14
C GLU A 61 16.18 -6.01 2.66
N THR A 62 15.09 -5.56 3.29
CA THR A 62 15.07 -5.39 4.75
C THR A 62 14.34 -6.48 5.51
N GLU A 63 13.33 -7.12 4.91
CA GLU A 63 12.32 -7.96 5.60
C GLU A 63 11.70 -7.29 6.85
N HIS A 64 11.80 -5.96 6.95
CA HIS A 64 11.36 -5.18 8.10
C HIS A 64 10.59 -3.95 7.65
N PHE A 65 9.31 -3.91 8.03
CA PHE A 65 8.40 -2.78 7.90
C PHE A 65 7.15 -3.05 8.74
N ASN A 66 6.79 -2.17 9.67
CA ASN A 66 5.69 -2.42 10.60
C ASN A 66 4.29 -2.29 9.97
N GLY A 67 4.15 -1.43 8.95
CA GLY A 67 2.87 -1.08 8.34
C GLY A 67 2.39 -1.93 7.16
N VAL A 68 2.93 -3.15 6.97
CA VAL A 68 2.60 -3.99 5.80
C VAL A 68 1.11 -4.33 5.77
N ALA A 69 0.53 -4.69 6.92
CA ALA A 69 -0.88 -5.08 7.02
C ALA A 69 -1.82 -3.93 6.62
N GLU A 70 -1.57 -2.73 7.14
CA GLU A 70 -2.37 -1.54 6.90
C GLU A 70 -2.29 -1.09 5.44
N LEU A 71 -1.11 -1.18 4.82
CA LEU A 71 -0.96 -0.91 3.38
C LEU A 71 -1.71 -1.94 2.51
N LEU A 72 -1.70 -3.21 2.90
CA LEU A 72 -2.46 -4.27 2.22
C LEU A 72 -3.97 -4.05 2.33
N GLU A 73 -4.50 -3.61 3.48
CA GLU A 73 -5.93 -3.30 3.60
C GLU A 73 -6.39 -2.21 2.64
N ILE A 74 -5.59 -1.14 2.51
CA ILE A 74 -5.88 -0.07 1.54
C ILE A 74 -5.83 -0.64 0.12
N LEU A 75 -4.84 -1.47 -0.20
CA LEU A 75 -4.73 -2.08 -1.51
C LEU A 75 -5.89 -3.01 -1.83
N GLY A 76 -6.37 -3.81 -0.88
CA GLY A 76 -7.56 -4.64 -1.06
C GLY A 76 -8.78 -3.79 -1.45
N SER A 77 -8.98 -2.67 -0.75
CA SER A 77 -10.04 -1.71 -1.11
C SER A 77 -9.85 -1.10 -2.52
N ILE A 78 -8.60 -0.80 -2.90
CA ILE A 78 -8.27 -0.29 -4.24
C ILE A 78 -8.51 -1.34 -5.33
N ILE A 79 -8.13 -2.59 -5.09
CA ILE A 79 -8.28 -3.71 -6.03
C ILE A 79 -9.75 -3.99 -6.32
N ASN A 80 -10.59 -3.99 -5.29
CA ASN A 80 -12.04 -4.12 -5.44
C ASN A 80 -12.67 -3.00 -6.30
N GLY A 81 -12.02 -1.84 -6.35
CA GLY A 81 -12.44 -0.72 -7.18
C GLY A 81 -11.95 -0.75 -8.63
N PHE A 82 -11.22 -1.79 -9.06
CA PHE A 82 -10.71 -1.87 -10.42
C PHE A 82 -11.82 -2.14 -11.44
N ALA A 83 -11.83 -1.33 -12.50
CA ALA A 83 -12.70 -1.54 -13.64
C ALA A 83 -12.17 -2.69 -14.52
N LEU A 84 -13.09 -3.50 -15.04
CA LEU A 84 -12.79 -4.50 -16.05
C LEU A 84 -12.82 -3.87 -17.46
N PRO A 85 -11.90 -4.24 -18.37
CA PRO A 85 -10.84 -5.24 -18.21
C PRO A 85 -9.63 -4.74 -17.40
N LEU A 86 -9.06 -5.65 -16.60
CA LEU A 86 -7.87 -5.37 -15.79
C LEU A 86 -6.67 -4.96 -16.64
N LYS A 87 -6.10 -3.79 -16.33
CA LYS A 87 -4.85 -3.30 -16.94
C LYS A 87 -3.68 -4.24 -16.64
N ALA A 88 -2.72 -4.30 -17.57
CA ALA A 88 -1.50 -5.09 -17.41
C ALA A 88 -0.70 -4.71 -16.15
N GLU A 89 -0.72 -3.44 -15.73
CA GLU A 89 -0.05 -2.98 -14.49
C GLU A 89 -0.53 -3.74 -13.24
N HIS A 90 -1.82 -4.06 -13.16
CA HIS A 90 -2.41 -4.74 -12.01
C HIS A 90 -2.04 -6.22 -11.99
N LYS A 91 -1.98 -6.85 -13.16
CA LYS A 91 -1.52 -8.25 -13.30
C LYS A 91 -0.05 -8.37 -12.91
N GLN A 92 0.79 -7.40 -13.34
CA GLN A 92 2.19 -7.37 -12.95
C GLN A 92 2.37 -7.13 -11.45
N PHE A 93 1.54 -6.28 -10.84
CA PHE A 93 1.56 -6.05 -9.40
C PHE A 93 1.27 -7.33 -8.60
N LEU A 94 0.28 -8.12 -9.01
CA LEU A 94 -0.01 -9.42 -8.41
C LEU A 94 1.21 -10.35 -8.46
N VAL A 95 1.78 -10.53 -9.65
CA VAL A 95 2.88 -11.50 -9.85
C VAL A 95 4.18 -11.07 -9.21
N ARG A 96 4.52 -9.78 -9.26
CA ARG A 96 5.82 -9.27 -8.80
C ARG A 96 5.85 -8.87 -7.32
N VAL A 97 4.69 -8.68 -6.69
CA VAL A 97 4.61 -8.11 -5.34
C VAL A 97 3.75 -8.97 -4.42
N LEU A 98 2.48 -9.18 -4.75
CA LEU A 98 1.57 -9.91 -3.86
C LEU A 98 1.97 -11.38 -3.71
N ILE A 99 2.38 -12.06 -4.79
CA ILE A 99 2.85 -13.45 -4.70
C ILE A 99 4.14 -13.55 -3.85
N PRO A 100 5.23 -12.79 -4.12
CA PRO A 100 6.42 -12.84 -3.27
C PRO A 100 6.21 -12.42 -1.82
N LEU A 101 5.21 -11.59 -1.50
CA LEU A 101 4.89 -11.26 -0.10
C LEU A 101 4.52 -12.50 0.75
N HIS A 102 4.07 -13.59 0.12
CA HIS A 102 3.79 -14.85 0.83
C HIS A 102 5.05 -15.58 1.31
N THR A 103 6.24 -15.21 0.81
CA THR A 103 7.50 -15.84 1.22
C THR A 103 8.13 -15.15 2.43
N ALA A 104 7.57 -14.02 2.89
CA ALA A 104 8.11 -13.26 4.02
C ALA A 104 7.94 -14.02 5.34
N LYS A 105 8.96 -13.96 6.22
CA LYS A 105 8.94 -14.65 7.53
C LYS A 105 7.85 -14.13 8.47
N SER A 106 7.46 -12.86 8.33
CA SER A 106 6.44 -12.19 9.13
C SER A 106 5.02 -12.33 8.56
N LEU A 107 4.79 -13.26 7.63
CA LEU A 107 3.50 -13.49 6.96
C LEU A 107 2.31 -13.60 7.94
N SER A 108 2.50 -14.23 9.09
CA SER A 108 1.43 -14.43 10.09
C SER A 108 0.75 -13.13 10.53
N ILE A 109 1.44 -11.99 10.45
CA ILE A 109 0.94 -10.68 10.86
C ILE A 109 -0.06 -10.10 9.85
N PHE A 110 0.12 -10.39 8.56
CA PHE A 110 -0.65 -9.77 7.47
C PHE A 110 -1.29 -10.78 6.51
N HIS A 111 -1.28 -12.08 6.87
CA HIS A 111 -1.77 -13.16 6.02
C HIS A 111 -3.22 -12.97 5.59
N ALA A 112 -4.11 -12.54 6.51
CA ALA A 112 -5.53 -12.34 6.21
C ALA A 112 -5.73 -11.22 5.19
N GLN A 113 -5.02 -10.11 5.34
CA GLN A 113 -5.05 -8.95 4.45
C GLN A 113 -4.48 -9.29 3.08
N LEU A 114 -3.39 -10.05 3.04
CA LEU A 114 -2.77 -10.49 1.80
C LEU A 114 -3.67 -11.46 1.03
N ALA A 115 -4.27 -12.43 1.72
CA ALA A 115 -5.23 -13.36 1.12
C ALA A 115 -6.43 -12.60 0.52
N TYR A 116 -6.96 -11.60 1.24
CA TYR A 116 -8.04 -10.75 0.73
C TYR A 116 -7.65 -9.97 -0.53
N CYS A 117 -6.37 -9.63 -0.72
CA CYS A 117 -5.93 -8.92 -1.93
C CYS A 117 -5.76 -9.85 -3.15
N VAL A 118 -5.69 -11.17 -2.95
CA VAL A 118 -5.45 -12.15 -4.01
C VAL A 118 -6.74 -12.86 -4.46
N VAL A 119 -7.74 -12.96 -3.57
CA VAL A 119 -9.08 -13.49 -3.84
C VAL A 119 -9.94 -12.46 -4.57
#